data_AF-A0A2E7BT32-F1
#
_entry.id   AF-A0A2E7BT32-F1
#
_cell.length_a   1.000
_cell.length_b   1.000
_cell.length_c   1.000
_cell.angle_alpha   90.00
_cell.angle_beta   90.00
_cell.angle_gamma   90.00
#
_symmetry.space_group_name_H-M   'P 1'
#
loop_
_entity.id
_entity.type
_entity.pdbx_description
1 polymer ?
#
loop_
_entity_poly.entity_id
_entity_poly.type
_entity_poly.pdbx_seq_one_letter_code
_entity_poly.pdbx_strand_id
1 'polypeptide(L)'
;MRSFLLPALLVAGCYEAPTFQPTQMMDHHWSPGGERQAEGPALLHPDDVVFGKMPRRLRVDQLRRSIPMLFDGITWTDAEGNDRFKTMVATLGEADYEERYEDETAPSPLFSKFMDDMAGQVCGKAVTRDGQQADPSQRILAPYPDDVLRNLRFLRLKFHGIHVPEDSTVGLLELRQLYRSVQAETGALDGWNAVCIAMITAPEFMTY
;
A
#
# COMPACT_ATOMS: atom_id res chain seq x y z
N MET A 1 20.36 -64.54 -26.48
CA MET A 1 20.40 -63.08 -26.77
C MET A 1 20.85 -62.39 -25.50
N ARG A 2 21.97 -61.67 -25.56
CA ARG A 2 22.75 -61.20 -24.41
C ARG A 2 22.17 -59.91 -23.84
N SER A 3 21.77 -59.96 -22.56
CA SER A 3 21.47 -58.80 -21.72
C SER A 3 22.75 -57.99 -21.47
N PHE A 4 22.73 -56.70 -21.78
CA PHE A 4 23.74 -55.74 -21.37
C PHE A 4 23.24 -55.01 -20.10
N LEU A 5 23.91 -55.29 -18.99
CA LEU A 5 23.82 -54.53 -17.74
C LEU A 5 24.72 -53.28 -17.87
N LEU A 6 24.13 -52.10 -17.78
CA LEU A 6 24.86 -50.83 -17.61
C LEU A 6 25.07 -50.58 -16.10
N PRO A 7 26.30 -50.26 -15.64
CA PRO A 7 26.55 -49.85 -14.27
C PRO A 7 26.18 -48.38 -14.09
N ALA A 8 25.40 -48.08 -13.06
CA ALA A 8 25.15 -46.72 -12.59
C ALA A 8 26.38 -46.21 -11.83
N LEU A 9 27.06 -45.20 -12.38
CA LEU A 9 28.08 -44.43 -11.67
C LEU A 9 27.38 -43.43 -10.73
N LEU A 10 27.42 -43.74 -9.42
CA LEU A 10 27.14 -42.78 -8.35
C LEU A 10 28.36 -41.87 -8.19
N VAL A 11 28.29 -40.67 -8.76
CA VAL A 11 29.23 -39.58 -8.44
C VAL A 11 28.74 -38.94 -7.14
N ALA A 12 29.36 -39.31 -6.02
CA ALA A 12 29.25 -38.59 -4.77
C ALA A 12 30.03 -37.27 -4.93
N GLY A 13 29.37 -36.24 -5.48
CA GLY A 13 29.88 -34.88 -5.45
C GLY A 13 29.81 -34.37 -4.02
N CYS A 14 30.95 -34.28 -3.33
CA CYS A 14 31.09 -33.45 -2.15
C CYS A 14 30.77 -32.01 -2.59
N TYR A 15 29.58 -31.53 -2.24
CA TYR A 15 29.31 -30.10 -2.35
C TYR A 15 30.11 -29.42 -1.23
N GLU A 16 31.09 -28.61 -1.61
CA GLU A 16 31.64 -27.62 -0.69
C GLU A 16 30.55 -26.56 -0.53
N ALA A 17 30.02 -26.43 0.68
CA ALA A 17 29.12 -25.34 1.00
C ALA A 17 29.85 -24.02 0.72
N PRO A 18 29.26 -23.09 -0.04
CA PRO A 18 29.87 -21.77 -0.21
C PRO A 18 30.05 -21.17 1.18
N THR A 19 31.31 -20.87 1.52
CA THR A 19 31.65 -20.11 2.70
C THR A 19 31.04 -18.72 2.53
N PHE A 20 30.01 -18.45 3.33
CA PHE A 20 29.40 -17.13 3.42
C PHE A 20 30.50 -16.15 3.87
N GLN A 21 31.02 -15.36 2.93
CA GLN A 21 31.81 -14.19 3.25
C GLN A 21 30.81 -13.08 3.61
N PRO A 22 30.75 -12.63 4.88
CA PRO A 22 29.94 -11.48 5.25
C PRO A 22 30.65 -10.22 4.76
N THR A 23 30.61 -9.98 3.46
CA THR A 23 30.99 -8.70 2.89
C THR A 23 29.74 -8.07 2.28
N GLN A 24 29.18 -7.15 3.07
CA GLN A 24 28.12 -6.19 2.73
C GLN A 24 26.65 -6.65 2.88
N MET A 25 26.32 -7.31 4.00
CA MET A 25 24.94 -7.25 4.53
C MET A 25 24.87 -6.20 5.63
N MET A 26 24.07 -5.15 5.37
CA MET A 26 23.67 -4.08 6.29
C MET A 26 24.82 -3.20 6.80
N ASP A 27 24.89 -1.97 6.27
CA ASP A 27 25.57 -0.88 6.96
C ASP A 27 25.08 -0.83 8.41
N HIS A 28 26.02 -0.95 9.33
CA HIS A 28 25.86 -0.91 10.78
C HIS A 28 25.45 0.48 11.28
N HIS A 29 24.41 1.09 10.71
CA HIS A 29 23.89 2.39 11.16
C HIS A 29 23.26 2.32 12.55
N TRP A 30 22.99 1.11 13.07
CA TRP A 30 22.57 0.86 14.44
C TRP A 30 23.69 0.24 15.29
N SER A 31 24.92 0.78 15.22
CA SER A 31 25.96 0.40 16.19
C SER A 31 25.67 1.02 17.56
N PRO A 32 25.53 0.24 18.65
CA PRO A 32 25.45 0.78 20.00
C PRO A 32 26.86 1.15 20.44
N GLY A 33 27.30 2.38 20.17
CA GLY A 33 28.59 2.86 20.68
C GLY A 33 29.44 3.72 19.75
N GLY A 34 28.87 4.36 18.72
CA GLY A 34 29.53 5.53 18.16
C GLY A 34 29.63 6.60 19.23
N GLU A 35 30.83 7.08 19.55
CA GLU A 35 31.03 8.26 20.39
C GLU A 35 30.09 9.36 19.86
N ARG A 36 29.08 9.73 20.65
CA ARG A 36 28.25 10.89 20.32
C ARG A 36 29.22 12.06 20.27
N GLN A 37 29.52 12.52 19.07
CA GLN A 37 30.06 13.86 18.92
C GLN A 37 29.05 14.74 19.63
N ALA A 38 29.52 15.41 20.69
CA ALA A 38 28.77 16.45 21.36
C ALA A 38 28.71 17.63 20.39
N GLU A 39 27.94 17.47 19.30
CA GLU A 39 27.34 18.61 18.65
C GLU A 39 26.58 19.34 19.75
N GLY A 40 26.84 20.64 19.87
CA GLY A 40 26.33 21.49 20.95
C GLY A 40 24.81 21.37 21.10
N PRO A 41 24.22 22.00 22.13
CA PRO A 41 22.78 21.86 22.38
C PRO A 41 22.02 22.06 21.08
N ALA A 42 21.40 20.99 20.59
CA ALA A 42 20.48 21.09 19.47
C ALA A 42 19.41 22.07 19.94
N LEU A 43 19.50 23.31 19.46
CA LEU A 43 18.45 24.29 19.64
C LEU A 43 17.29 23.78 18.79
N LEU A 44 16.51 22.84 19.33
CA LEU A 44 15.13 22.65 18.95
C LEU A 44 14.49 24.01 19.18
N HIS A 45 14.42 24.85 18.15
CA HIS A 45 13.72 26.13 18.25
C HIS A 45 12.28 25.81 18.65
N PRO A 46 11.81 26.11 19.87
CA PRO A 46 10.44 25.81 20.27
C PRO A 46 9.45 26.87 19.76
N ASP A 47 9.95 27.89 19.07
CA ASP A 47 9.19 29.09 18.71
C ASP A 47 8.87 29.19 17.22
N ASP A 48 9.00 28.09 16.47
CA ASP A 48 8.38 28.00 15.15
C ASP A 48 6.87 27.94 15.37
N VAL A 49 6.26 29.12 15.44
CA VAL A 49 4.82 29.28 15.29
C VAL A 49 4.47 28.66 13.94
N VAL A 50 3.95 27.43 13.97
CA VAL A 50 3.44 26.77 12.77
C VAL A 50 2.25 27.60 12.29
N PHE A 51 2.49 28.51 11.36
CA PHE A 51 1.43 29.26 10.70
C PHE A 51 0.70 28.31 9.75
N GLY A 52 -0.40 27.71 10.23
CA GLY A 52 -1.24 26.83 9.44
C GLY A 52 -2.13 25.93 10.29
N LYS A 53 -3.17 25.35 9.68
CA LYS A 53 -3.90 24.26 10.32
C LYS A 53 -3.02 23.00 10.25
N MET A 54 -2.90 22.29 11.37
CA MET A 54 -2.29 20.96 11.36
C MET A 54 -3.12 20.03 10.45
N PRO A 55 -2.46 19.21 9.61
CA PRO A 55 -3.17 18.27 8.75
C PRO A 55 -4.00 17.33 9.62
N ARG A 56 -5.26 17.14 9.25
CA ARG A 56 -6.16 16.20 9.93
C ARG A 56 -6.38 15.00 9.04
N ARG A 57 -6.36 13.80 9.62
CA ARG A 57 -6.77 12.60 8.89
C ARG A 57 -8.29 12.51 8.79
N LEU A 58 -8.77 11.73 7.82
CA LEU A 58 -10.17 11.34 7.74
C LEU A 58 -10.63 10.61 9.00
N ARG A 59 -11.87 10.88 9.39
CA ARG A 59 -12.56 10.15 10.46
C ARG A 59 -12.87 8.73 10.01
N VAL A 60 -12.97 7.83 10.99
CA VAL A 60 -13.30 6.42 10.76
C VAL A 60 -14.69 6.27 10.14
N ASP A 61 -15.65 7.10 10.55
CA ASP A 61 -16.99 7.12 9.99
C ASP A 61 -17.01 7.54 8.51
N GLN A 62 -16.15 8.49 8.12
CA GLN A 62 -15.98 8.92 6.75
C GLN A 62 -15.42 7.78 5.90
N LEU A 63 -14.36 7.11 6.36
CA LEU A 63 -13.76 5.95 5.67
C LEU A 63 -14.75 4.80 5.50
N ARG A 64 -15.46 4.45 6.57
CA ARG A 64 -16.49 3.39 6.57
C ARG A 64 -17.60 3.64 5.56
N ARG A 65 -17.90 4.90 5.23
CA ARG A 65 -18.89 5.29 4.20
C ARG A 65 -18.27 5.41 2.81
N SER A 66 -17.08 5.98 2.69
CA SER A 66 -16.45 6.28 1.40
C SER A 66 -15.91 5.02 0.71
N ILE A 67 -15.29 4.10 1.46
CA ILE A 67 -14.67 2.90 0.88
C ILE A 67 -15.70 2.04 0.11
N PRO A 68 -16.85 1.64 0.69
CA PRO A 68 -17.84 0.89 -0.08
C PRO A 68 -18.37 1.66 -1.31
N MET A 69 -18.48 2.99 -1.23
CA MET A 69 -18.93 3.80 -2.36
C MET A 69 -17.90 3.82 -3.50
N LEU A 70 -16.61 3.85 -3.17
CA LEU A 70 -15.52 3.84 -4.14
C LEU A 70 -15.31 2.44 -4.76
N PHE A 71 -15.62 1.38 -4.03
CA PHE A 71 -15.33 0.00 -4.45
C PHE A 71 -16.58 -0.86 -4.68
N ASP A 72 -17.69 -0.24 -5.08
CA ASP A 72 -18.92 -0.97 -5.48
C ASP A 72 -19.37 -1.98 -4.40
N GLY A 73 -19.49 -1.49 -3.17
CA GLY A 73 -19.89 -2.25 -2.00
C GLY A 73 -18.78 -3.06 -1.32
N ILE A 74 -17.58 -3.17 -1.90
CA ILE A 74 -16.44 -3.83 -1.24
C ILE A 74 -16.01 -3.01 -0.03
N THR A 75 -15.85 -3.67 1.11
CA THR A 75 -15.40 -3.08 2.36
C THR A 75 -14.32 -3.92 3.05
N TRP A 76 -13.73 -3.35 4.10
CA TRP A 76 -12.74 -4.00 4.95
C TRP A 76 -13.42 -4.94 5.96
N THR A 77 -13.15 -6.24 5.84
CA THR A 77 -13.77 -7.28 6.66
C THR A 77 -12.74 -8.20 7.28
N ASP A 78 -13.09 -8.92 8.34
CA ASP A 78 -12.30 -10.06 8.81
C ASP A 78 -12.58 -11.32 7.96
N ALA A 79 -12.06 -12.47 8.41
CA ALA A 79 -12.23 -13.75 7.72
C ALA A 79 -13.68 -14.27 7.86
N GLU A 80 -14.36 -13.88 8.92
CA GLU A 80 -15.76 -14.20 9.23
C GLU A 80 -16.75 -13.27 8.53
N GLY A 81 -16.26 -12.20 7.88
CA GLY A 81 -17.06 -11.21 7.16
C GLY A 81 -17.54 -10.03 8.00
N ASN A 82 -17.08 -9.87 9.24
CA ASN A 82 -17.42 -8.74 10.08
C ASN A 82 -16.70 -7.47 9.60
N ASP A 83 -17.38 -6.33 9.72
CA ASP A 83 -16.85 -5.01 9.38
C ASP A 83 -15.70 -4.61 10.32
N ARG A 84 -14.47 -4.57 9.78
CA ARG A 84 -13.26 -4.24 10.53
C ARG A 84 -13.28 -2.82 11.10
N PHE A 85 -13.94 -1.88 10.42
CA PHE A 85 -14.09 -0.53 10.96
C PHE A 85 -14.86 -0.52 12.27
N LYS A 86 -15.87 -1.40 12.42
CA LYS A 86 -16.64 -1.54 13.67
C LYS A 86 -15.89 -2.27 14.77
N THR A 87 -15.11 -3.29 14.43
CA THR A 87 -14.36 -4.05 15.43
C THR A 87 -13.15 -3.30 15.98
N MET A 88 -12.68 -2.26 15.26
CA MET A 88 -11.43 -1.55 15.58
C MET A 88 -11.63 -0.07 15.90
N VAL A 89 -12.88 0.38 16.14
CA VAL A 89 -13.27 1.76 16.45
C VAL A 89 -12.34 2.41 17.48
N ALA A 90 -12.15 1.76 18.63
CA ALA A 90 -11.32 2.28 19.72
C ALA A 90 -9.83 2.45 19.35
N THR A 91 -9.32 1.59 18.46
CA THR A 91 -7.93 1.62 17.98
C THR A 91 -7.74 2.59 16.82
N LEU A 92 -8.79 2.81 16.03
CA LEU A 92 -8.82 3.77 14.93
C LEU A 92 -9.11 5.20 15.39
N GLY A 93 -9.28 5.41 16.70
CA GLY A 93 -9.43 6.73 17.31
C GLY A 93 -10.81 7.36 17.13
N GLU A 94 -11.86 6.56 16.89
CA GLU A 94 -13.24 7.04 16.94
C GLU A 94 -13.69 7.16 18.41
N ALA A 95 -14.47 8.19 18.71
CA ALA A 95 -14.97 8.46 20.06
C ALA A 95 -15.91 7.34 20.55
N ASP A 96 -15.75 6.93 21.82
CA ASP A 96 -16.63 5.96 22.49
C ASP A 96 -17.69 6.63 23.39
N TYR A 97 -17.53 7.93 23.67
CA TYR A 97 -18.35 8.74 24.58
C TYR A 97 -18.47 8.22 26.02
N GLU A 98 -17.71 7.18 26.38
CA GLU A 98 -17.56 6.69 27.75
C GLU A 98 -16.28 7.26 28.37
N GLU A 99 -15.16 7.18 27.64
CA GLU A 99 -13.84 7.68 28.05
C GLU A 99 -13.34 8.79 27.12
N ARG A 100 -13.72 8.78 25.83
CA ARG A 100 -13.30 9.77 24.82
C ARG A 100 -14.51 10.42 24.14
N TYR A 101 -14.57 11.75 24.22
CA TYR A 101 -15.67 12.54 23.66
C TYR A 101 -15.39 13.11 22.26
N GLU A 102 -14.16 12.99 21.77
CA GLU A 102 -13.75 13.50 20.46
C GLU A 102 -12.99 12.45 19.65
N ASP A 103 -13.15 12.51 18.33
CA ASP A 103 -12.38 11.68 17.41
C ASP A 103 -10.92 12.17 17.37
N GLU A 104 -10.00 11.24 17.59
CA GLU A 104 -8.59 11.50 17.37
C GLU A 104 -8.35 11.63 15.86
N THR A 105 -8.06 12.83 15.37
CA THR A 105 -7.84 13.09 13.93
C THR A 105 -6.41 13.53 13.64
N ALA A 106 -5.51 13.42 14.60
CA ALA A 106 -4.09 13.53 14.36
C ALA A 106 -3.60 12.31 13.53
N PRO A 107 -2.65 12.52 12.61
CA PRO A 107 -1.93 11.43 11.98
C PRO A 107 -1.23 10.57 13.04
N SER A 108 -1.37 9.24 12.96
CA SER A 108 -0.67 8.31 13.84
C SER A 108 -0.12 7.12 13.05
N PRO A 109 1.04 6.55 13.44
CA PRO A 109 1.58 5.37 12.77
C PRO A 109 0.62 4.18 12.79
N LEU A 110 -0.14 4.06 13.87
CA LEU A 110 -1.15 3.02 14.04
C LEU A 110 -2.28 3.16 13.01
N PHE A 111 -2.77 4.38 12.78
CA PHE A 111 -3.75 4.64 11.74
C PHE A 111 -3.19 4.32 10.35
N SER A 112 -1.98 4.76 10.02
CA SER A 112 -1.34 4.44 8.73
C SER A 112 -1.26 2.94 8.49
N LYS A 113 -0.87 2.15 9.51
CA LYS A 113 -0.84 0.69 9.41
C LYS A 113 -2.21 0.09 9.08
N PHE A 114 -3.29 0.61 9.67
CA PHE A 114 -4.63 0.14 9.34
C PHE A 114 -5.06 0.53 7.94
N MET A 115 -4.66 1.71 7.48
CA MET A 115 -4.91 2.13 6.10
C MET A 115 -4.19 1.22 5.11
N ASP A 116 -2.95 0.81 5.40
CA ASP A 116 -2.22 -0.16 4.58
C ASP A 116 -2.92 -1.54 4.54
N ASP A 117 -3.35 -2.05 5.70
CA ASP A 117 -4.05 -3.34 5.79
C ASP A 117 -5.41 -3.33 5.07
N MET A 118 -6.14 -2.23 5.24
CA MET A 118 -7.42 -2.02 4.58
C MET A 118 -7.25 -1.88 3.06
N ALA A 119 -6.29 -1.07 2.61
CA ALA A 119 -5.98 -0.90 1.20
C ALA A 119 -5.59 -2.24 0.55
N GLY A 120 -4.69 -3.00 1.18
CA GLY A 120 -4.28 -4.31 0.70
C GLY A 120 -5.46 -5.27 0.50
N GLN A 121 -6.39 -5.32 1.47
CA GLN A 121 -7.55 -6.20 1.36
C GLN A 121 -8.58 -5.70 0.32
N VAL A 122 -8.95 -4.41 0.38
CA VAL A 122 -10.00 -3.85 -0.48
C VAL A 122 -9.55 -3.82 -1.94
N CYS A 123 -8.32 -3.39 -2.21
CA CYS A 123 -7.74 -3.41 -3.55
C CYS A 123 -7.60 -4.84 -4.09
N GLY A 124 -7.17 -5.79 -3.25
CA GLY A 124 -7.10 -7.21 -3.63
C GLY A 124 -8.46 -7.80 -4.02
N LYS A 125 -9.52 -7.47 -3.27
CA LYS A 125 -10.91 -7.85 -3.62
C LYS A 125 -11.36 -7.17 -4.91
N ALA A 126 -11.07 -5.89 -5.08
CA ALA A 126 -11.48 -5.11 -6.26
C ALA A 126 -10.82 -5.62 -7.54
N VAL A 127 -9.51 -5.89 -7.52
CA VAL A 127 -8.79 -6.39 -8.69
C VAL A 127 -9.21 -7.81 -9.05
N THR A 128 -9.52 -8.65 -8.06
CA THR A 128 -10.08 -9.99 -8.28
C THR A 128 -11.44 -9.89 -8.99
N ARG A 129 -12.31 -8.96 -8.57
CA ARG A 129 -13.59 -8.71 -9.24
C ARG A 129 -13.39 -8.21 -10.66
N ASP A 130 -12.46 -7.29 -10.90
CA ASP A 130 -12.14 -6.79 -12.24
C ASP A 130 -11.66 -7.90 -13.19
N GLY A 131 -10.85 -8.83 -12.67
CA GLY A 131 -10.38 -10.00 -13.42
C GLY A 131 -11.49 -11.00 -13.77
N GLN A 132 -12.56 -11.04 -12.98
CA GLN A 132 -13.75 -11.88 -13.24
C GLN A 132 -14.79 -11.18 -14.13
N GLN A 133 -14.66 -9.88 -14.34
CA GLN A 133 -15.60 -9.09 -15.10
C GLN A 133 -15.31 -9.18 -16.62
N ALA A 134 -16.29 -9.71 -17.36
CA ALA A 134 -16.21 -9.89 -18.81
C ALA A 134 -16.34 -8.57 -19.58
N ASP A 135 -17.18 -7.65 -19.10
CA ASP A 135 -17.33 -6.31 -19.68
C ASP A 135 -16.36 -5.33 -19.01
N PRO A 136 -15.30 -4.85 -19.70
CA PRO A 136 -14.33 -3.94 -19.11
C PRO A 136 -14.98 -2.67 -18.54
N SER A 137 -16.08 -2.19 -19.13
CA SER A 137 -16.75 -0.96 -18.65
C SER A 137 -17.34 -1.09 -17.25
N GLN A 138 -17.53 -2.31 -16.76
CA GLN A 138 -18.05 -2.64 -15.42
C GLN A 138 -16.92 -2.87 -14.40
N ARG A 139 -15.65 -2.69 -14.77
CA ARG A 139 -14.50 -2.81 -13.87
C ARG A 139 -14.37 -1.60 -12.94
N ILE A 140 -13.97 -1.86 -11.71
CA ILE A 140 -13.82 -0.88 -10.62
C ILE A 140 -12.56 -0.04 -10.78
N LEU A 141 -11.44 -0.66 -11.18
CA LEU A 141 -10.11 -0.03 -11.22
C LEU A 141 -9.66 0.29 -12.63
N ALA A 142 -9.85 -0.64 -13.57
CA ALA A 142 -9.29 -0.55 -14.91
C ALA A 142 -10.33 -0.74 -16.03
N PRO A 143 -11.29 0.19 -16.19
CA PRO A 143 -12.33 0.08 -17.21
C PRO A 143 -11.84 0.25 -18.65
N TYR A 144 -10.63 0.78 -18.86
CA TYR A 144 -10.02 1.01 -20.17
C TYR A 144 -8.82 0.08 -20.37
N PRO A 145 -9.00 -1.18 -20.84
CA PRO A 145 -7.96 -2.21 -20.82
C PRO A 145 -6.70 -1.84 -21.64
N ASP A 146 -6.88 -1.10 -22.73
CA ASP A 146 -5.80 -0.73 -23.65
C ASP A 146 -5.18 0.65 -23.37
N ASP A 147 -5.69 1.38 -22.36
CA ASP A 147 -5.24 2.74 -22.05
C ASP A 147 -4.95 2.93 -20.56
N VAL A 148 -3.69 2.66 -20.20
CA VAL A 148 -3.17 2.82 -18.85
C VAL A 148 -3.33 4.26 -18.36
N LEU A 149 -3.05 5.27 -19.20
CA LEU A 149 -3.12 6.66 -18.78
C LEU A 149 -4.57 7.07 -18.51
N ARG A 150 -5.53 6.61 -19.31
CA ARG A 150 -6.95 6.87 -19.08
C ARG A 150 -7.45 6.22 -17.79
N ASN A 151 -7.02 4.99 -17.47
CA ASN A 151 -7.31 4.37 -16.17
C ASN A 151 -6.69 5.18 -15.01
N LEU A 152 -5.44 5.64 -15.13
CA LEU A 152 -4.81 6.45 -14.09
C LEU A 152 -5.53 7.78 -13.87
N ARG A 153 -6.00 8.45 -14.93
CA ARG A 153 -6.85 9.65 -14.81
C ARG A 153 -8.16 9.34 -14.12
N PHE A 154 -8.81 8.25 -14.51
CA PHE A 154 -10.03 7.76 -13.88
C PHE A 154 -9.82 7.52 -12.38
N LEU A 155 -8.74 6.86 -11.98
CA LEU A 155 -8.43 6.59 -10.57
C LEU A 155 -8.05 7.87 -9.80
N ARG A 156 -7.34 8.82 -10.41
CA ARG A 156 -7.01 10.10 -9.76
C ARG A 156 -8.25 10.93 -9.48
N LEU A 157 -9.20 10.94 -10.41
CA LEU A 157 -10.48 11.59 -10.20
C LEU A 157 -11.29 10.84 -9.13
N LYS A 158 -11.34 9.51 -9.20
CA LYS A 158 -12.13 8.66 -8.31
C LYS A 158 -11.66 8.72 -6.85
N PHE A 159 -10.35 8.60 -6.60
CA PHE A 159 -9.83 8.53 -5.23
C PHE A 159 -9.47 9.89 -4.65
N HIS A 160 -8.94 10.82 -5.45
CA HIS A 160 -8.44 12.11 -4.94
C HIS A 160 -9.28 13.31 -5.39
N GLY A 161 -10.30 13.11 -6.22
CA GLY A 161 -11.08 14.21 -6.79
C GLY A 161 -10.28 15.09 -7.76
N ILE A 162 -9.13 14.61 -8.25
CA ILE A 162 -8.22 15.40 -9.10
C ILE A 162 -8.45 15.04 -10.57
N HIS A 163 -9.01 15.98 -11.31
CA HIS A 163 -9.11 15.88 -12.77
C HIS A 163 -7.76 16.18 -13.43
N VAL A 164 -7.26 15.23 -14.24
CA VAL A 164 -6.05 15.41 -15.05
C VAL A 164 -6.45 15.43 -16.53
N PRO A 165 -6.19 16.54 -17.26
CA PRO A 165 -6.52 16.65 -18.68
C PRO A 165 -5.88 15.56 -19.57
N GLU A 166 -6.47 15.32 -20.74
CA GLU A 166 -6.02 14.28 -21.68
C GLU A 166 -4.62 14.55 -22.27
N ASP A 167 -4.27 15.83 -22.43
CA ASP A 167 -2.97 16.32 -22.91
C ASP A 167 -1.91 16.44 -21.80
N SER A 168 -2.29 16.17 -20.54
CA SER A 168 -1.41 16.24 -19.38
C SER A 168 -1.07 14.87 -18.80
N THR A 169 0.15 14.74 -18.29
CA THR A 169 0.66 13.56 -17.58
C THR A 169 1.12 13.87 -16.15
N VAL A 170 0.86 15.09 -15.67
CA VAL A 170 1.28 15.54 -14.34
C VAL A 170 0.68 14.63 -13.26
N GLY A 171 1.54 14.06 -12.41
CA GLY A 171 1.17 13.14 -11.34
C GLY A 171 0.73 11.74 -11.80
N LEU A 172 0.92 11.38 -13.07
CA LEU A 172 0.61 10.05 -13.61
C LEU A 172 1.85 9.21 -13.93
N LEU A 173 3.01 9.83 -14.08
CA LEU A 173 4.22 9.17 -14.59
C LEU A 173 4.75 8.12 -13.61
N GLU A 174 4.75 8.44 -12.33
CA GLU A 174 5.20 7.58 -11.24
C GLU A 174 4.24 6.40 -11.05
N LEU A 175 2.93 6.66 -11.08
CA LEU A 175 1.91 5.61 -11.01
C LEU A 175 1.98 4.67 -12.23
N ARG A 176 2.23 5.22 -13.42
CA ARG A 176 2.43 4.42 -14.64
C ARG A 176 3.70 3.57 -14.53
N GLN A 177 4.76 4.10 -13.95
CA GLN A 177 6.00 3.36 -13.75
C GLN A 177 5.78 2.20 -12.76
N LEU A 178 5.09 2.45 -11.64
CA LEU A 178 4.71 1.42 -10.67
C LEU A 178 3.87 0.32 -11.31
N TYR A 179 2.83 0.69 -12.08
CA TYR A 179 2.03 -0.27 -12.81
C TYR A 179 2.89 -1.16 -13.72
N ARG A 180 3.76 -0.54 -14.52
CA ARG A 180 4.59 -1.25 -15.50
C ARG A 180 5.62 -2.17 -14.85
N SER A 181 6.24 -1.75 -13.74
CA SER A 181 7.23 -2.59 -13.05
C SER A 181 6.59 -3.84 -12.47
N VAL A 182 5.47 -3.68 -11.77
CA VAL A 182 4.75 -4.82 -11.17
C VAL A 182 4.12 -5.70 -12.25
N GLN A 183 3.53 -5.08 -13.30
CA GLN A 183 2.97 -5.81 -14.43
C GLN A 183 4.00 -6.71 -15.13
N ALA A 184 5.22 -6.20 -15.32
CA ALA A 184 6.29 -6.96 -15.97
C ALA A 184 6.71 -8.21 -15.18
N GLU A 185 6.58 -8.18 -13.85
CA GLU A 185 7.01 -9.27 -12.97
C GLU A 185 5.90 -10.27 -12.64
N THR A 186 4.67 -9.77 -12.44
CA THR A 186 3.58 -10.55 -11.82
C THR A 186 2.30 -10.58 -12.66
N GLY A 187 2.08 -9.57 -13.50
CA GLY A 187 0.95 -9.48 -14.42
C GLY A 187 0.09 -8.25 -14.22
N ALA A 188 -0.86 -8.02 -15.14
CA ALA A 188 -1.63 -6.77 -15.20
C ALA A 188 -2.52 -6.54 -13.96
N LEU A 189 -3.11 -7.60 -13.40
CA LEU A 189 -3.96 -7.50 -12.20
C LEU A 189 -3.15 -7.04 -10.99
N ASP A 190 -1.98 -7.63 -10.76
CA ASP A 190 -1.09 -7.21 -9.67
C ASP A 190 -0.55 -5.79 -9.87
N GLY A 191 -0.30 -5.39 -11.12
CA GLY A 191 0.01 -4.00 -11.46
C GLY A 191 -1.08 -3.01 -11.02
N TRP A 192 -2.35 -3.31 -11.30
CA TRP A 192 -3.47 -2.48 -10.86
C TRP A 192 -3.71 -2.54 -9.34
N ASN A 193 -3.46 -3.69 -8.71
CA ASN A 193 -3.49 -3.81 -7.26
C ASN A 193 -2.47 -2.87 -6.59
N ALA A 194 -1.24 -2.85 -7.07
CA ALA A 194 -0.19 -1.98 -6.57
C ALA A 194 -0.54 -0.50 -6.71
N VAL A 195 -1.08 -0.08 -7.87
CA VAL A 195 -1.55 1.30 -8.08
C VAL A 195 -2.70 1.63 -7.12
N CYS A 196 -3.69 0.75 -6.97
CA CYS A 196 -4.81 0.97 -6.05
C CYS A 196 -4.32 1.19 -4.62
N ILE A 197 -3.43 0.33 -4.11
CA ILE A 197 -2.86 0.44 -2.77
C ILE A 197 -2.14 1.78 -2.64
N ALA A 198 -1.23 2.09 -3.57
CA ALA A 198 -0.44 3.33 -3.54
C ALA A 198 -1.29 4.60 -3.54
N MET A 199 -2.45 4.58 -4.18
CA MET A 199 -3.36 5.73 -4.20
C MET A 199 -4.16 5.86 -2.89
N ILE A 200 -4.70 4.76 -2.34
CA ILE A 200 -5.44 4.82 -1.07
C ILE A 200 -4.54 5.19 0.11
N THR A 201 -3.29 4.75 0.09
CA THR A 201 -2.33 5.03 1.17
C THR A 201 -1.55 6.33 0.94
N ALA A 202 -1.86 7.07 -0.14
CA ALA A 202 -1.30 8.39 -0.37
C ALA A 202 -1.83 9.39 0.67
N PRO A 203 -1.00 10.34 1.16
CA PRO A 203 -1.47 11.39 2.07
C PRO A 203 -2.68 12.14 1.53
N GLU A 204 -2.76 12.38 0.22
CA GLU A 204 -3.88 13.09 -0.43
C GLU A 204 -5.23 12.39 -0.30
N PHE A 205 -5.24 11.07 -0.05
CA PHE A 205 -6.47 10.35 0.26
C PHE A 205 -6.83 10.46 1.75
N MET A 206 -5.82 10.49 2.62
CA MET A 206 -5.99 10.33 4.06
C MET A 206 -6.13 11.64 4.81
N THR A 207 -5.64 12.77 4.29
CA THR A 207 -5.56 14.04 5.02
C THR A 207 -6.26 15.20 4.32
N TYR A 208 -6.70 16.19 5.12
CA TYR A 208 -7.28 17.46 4.69
C TYR A 208 -6.87 18.63 5.60
#